data_AF-A0A935W6P3-F1
#
_entry.id   AF-A0A935W6P3-F1
#
_cell.length_a   1.000
_cell.length_b   1.000
_cell.length_c   1.000
_cell.angle_alpha   90.00
_cell.angle_beta   90.00
_cell.angle_gamma   90.00
#
_symmetry.space_group_name_H-M   'P 1'
#
loop_
_entity.id
_entity.type
_entity.pdbx_description
1 polymer ?
#
loop_
_entity_poly.entity_id
_entity_poly.type
_entity_poly.pdbx_seq_one_letter_code
_entity_poly.pdbx_strand_id
1 'polypeptide(L)'
;MRDQSLLGPWVRRFLLEYLVAERNLARNTQVSYRDTLTLLLPFVSNLATVPIERLAVHDVSADRVRAFLDHIEHERGCSVVTRNQRLSTIHSLARFVGMRS
;
A
#
# COMPACT_ATOMS: atom_id res chain seq x y z
N MET A 1 21.89 -5.68 8.74
CA MET A 1 21.66 -5.43 7.30
C MET A 1 20.22 -4.99 7.12
N ARG A 2 19.94 -3.84 6.47
CA ARG A 2 18.56 -3.52 6.07
C ARG A 2 18.21 -4.48 4.95
N ASP A 3 17.37 -5.45 5.24
CA ASP A 3 16.82 -6.31 4.21
C ASP A 3 15.92 -5.45 3.31
N GLN A 4 16.43 -5.09 2.13
CA GLN A 4 15.72 -4.26 1.16
C GLN A 4 14.51 -4.99 0.56
N SER A 5 14.38 -6.30 0.80
CA SER A 5 13.21 -7.06 0.40
C SER A 5 11.99 -6.77 1.27
N LEU A 6 12.18 -6.40 2.54
CA LEU A 6 11.08 -6.15 3.48
C LEU A 6 10.30 -4.89 3.11
N LEU A 7 8.99 -4.99 3.15
CA LEU A 7 8.06 -3.93 2.80
C LEU A 7 7.97 -2.82 3.87
N GLY A 8 8.16 -3.15 5.14
CA GLY A 8 8.02 -2.22 6.27
C GLY A 8 8.86 -0.93 6.13
N PRO A 9 10.18 -1.01 5.87
CA PRO A 9 11.01 0.16 5.63
C PRO A 9 10.53 1.04 4.46
N TRP A 10 10.02 0.43 3.39
CA TRP A 10 9.46 1.15 2.24
C TRP A 10 8.19 1.91 2.61
N VAL A 11 7.26 1.27 3.33
CA VAL A 11 6.02 1.91 3.82
C VAL A 11 6.34 3.10 4.72
N ARG A 12 7.29 2.95 5.65
CA ARG A 12 7.72 4.06 6.52
C ARG A 12 8.25 5.24 5.71
N ARG A 13 9.20 5.00 4.80
CA ARG A 13 9.78 6.07 3.97
C ARG A 13 8.74 6.72 3.07
N PHE A 14 7.84 5.92 2.50
CA PHE A 14 6.74 6.43 1.69
C PHE A 14 5.86 7.40 2.49
N LEU A 15 5.34 6.97 3.64
CA LEU A 15 4.41 7.76 4.44
C LEU A 15 5.06 8.99 5.09
N LEU A 16 6.28 8.86 5.62
CA LEU A 16 6.89 9.91 6.45
C LEU A 16 7.81 10.84 5.68
N GLU A 17 8.41 10.39 4.57
CA GLU A 17 9.39 11.18 3.82
C GLU A 17 8.79 11.59 2.46
N TYR A 18 8.34 10.61 1.66
CA TYR A 18 7.90 10.89 0.29
C TYR A 18 6.59 11.69 0.24
N LEU A 19 5.54 11.27 0.95
CA LEU A 19 4.25 11.98 0.90
C LEU A 19 4.31 13.37 1.52
N VAL A 20 5.15 13.54 2.56
CA VAL A 20 5.23 14.77 3.35
C VAL A 20 6.28 15.72 2.77
N ALA A 21 7.55 15.32 2.74
CA ALA A 21 8.64 16.22 2.41
C ALA A 21 8.83 16.40 0.90
N GLU A 22 8.64 15.33 0.12
CA GLU A 22 8.95 15.37 -1.32
C GLU A 22 7.74 15.76 -2.17
N ARG A 23 6.57 15.18 -1.88
CA ARG A 23 5.33 15.44 -2.61
C ARG A 23 4.49 16.55 -2.02
N ASN A 24 4.75 16.92 -0.76
CA ASN A 24 4.01 17.93 -0.01
C ASN A 24 2.49 17.80 -0.16
N LEU A 25 1.99 16.57 -0.05
CA LEU A 25 0.56 16.29 -0.25
C LEU A 25 -0.28 16.88 0.88
N ALA A 26 -1.51 17.27 0.56
CA ALA A 26 -2.45 17.73 1.57
C ALA A 26 -2.70 16.65 2.65
N ARG A 27 -2.94 17.09 3.89
CA ARG A 27 -3.13 16.19 5.05
C ARG A 27 -4.21 15.13 4.82
N ASN A 28 -5.33 15.48 4.19
CA ASN A 28 -6.40 14.52 3.89
C ASN A 28 -5.95 13.44 2.90
N THR A 29 -5.11 13.80 1.93
CA THR A 29 -4.51 12.83 0.99
C THR A 29 -3.53 11.90 1.72
N GLN A 30 -2.69 12.43 2.60
CA GLN A 30 -1.79 11.61 3.42
C GLN A 30 -2.56 10.60 4.28
N VAL A 31 -3.65 11.05 4.93
CA VAL A 31 -4.54 10.19 5.72
C VAL A 31 -5.18 9.11 4.86
N SER A 32 -5.72 9.48 3.69
CA SER A 32 -6.30 8.52 2.74
C SER A 32 -5.29 7.46 2.28
N TYR A 33 -4.03 7.86 2.06
CA TYR A 33 -2.95 6.95 1.66
C TYR A 33 -2.61 5.99 2.80
N ARG A 34 -2.43 6.50 4.03
CA ARG A 34 -2.22 5.69 5.23
C ARG A 34 -3.35 4.68 5.43
N ASP A 35 -4.60 5.12 5.35
CA ASP A 35 -5.76 4.27 5.59
C ASP A 35 -5.92 3.20 4.51
N THR A 36 -5.42 3.46 3.29
CA THR A 36 -5.31 2.43 2.26
C THR A 36 -4.31 1.34 2.66
N LEU A 37 -3.12 1.73 3.13
CA LEU A 37 -2.09 0.77 3.53
C LEU A 37 -2.49 -0.02 4.79
N THR A 38 -3.20 0.60 5.75
CA THR A 38 -3.73 -0.09 6.93
C THR A 38 -4.71 -1.21 6.57
N LEU A 39 -5.42 -1.11 5.44
CA LEU A 39 -6.30 -2.19 4.96
C LEU A 39 -5.56 -3.19 4.07
N LEU A 40 -4.68 -2.70 3.18
CA LEU A 40 -3.96 -3.55 2.23
C LEU A 40 -3.00 -4.52 2.93
N LEU A 41 -2.20 -4.04 3.88
CA LEU A 41 -1.11 -4.85 4.45
C LEU A 41 -1.63 -6.09 5.22
N PRO A 42 -2.65 -5.98 6.09
CA PRO A 42 -3.23 -7.18 6.72
C PRO A 42 -3.91 -8.11 5.71
N PHE A 43 -4.57 -7.55 4.68
CA PHE A 43 -5.20 -8.36 3.63
C PHE A 43 -4.17 -9.20 2.86
N VAL A 44 -3.07 -8.57 2.44
CA VAL A 44 -1.96 -9.26 1.76
C VAL A 44 -1.27 -10.25 2.68
N SER A 45 -1.04 -9.91 3.95
CA SER A 45 -0.49 -10.81 4.97
C SER A 45 -1.31 -12.10 5.09
N ASN A 46 -2.63 -11.98 5.14
CA ASN A 46 -3.55 -13.12 5.22
C ASN A 46 -3.51 -13.98 3.95
N LEU A 47 -3.54 -13.37 2.76
CA LEU A 47 -3.49 -14.12 1.49
C LEU A 47 -2.13 -14.78 1.22
N ALA A 48 -1.04 -14.16 1.69
CA ALA A 48 0.31 -14.68 1.54
C ALA A 48 0.64 -15.74 2.59
N THR A 49 -0.13 -15.83 3.68
CA THR A 49 0.21 -16.61 4.88
C THR A 49 1.59 -16.22 5.42
N VAL A 50 1.90 -14.92 5.35
CA VAL A 50 3.17 -14.33 5.81
C VAL A 50 2.84 -13.33 6.91
N PRO A 51 3.53 -13.37 8.07
CA PRO A 51 3.36 -12.36 9.11
C PRO A 51 3.60 -10.95 8.57
N ILE A 52 2.79 -9.98 9.00
CA ILE A 52 2.79 -8.61 8.44
C ILE A 52 4.18 -7.95 8.52
N GLU A 53 4.95 -8.25 9.58
CA GLU A 53 6.31 -7.76 9.81
C GLU A 53 7.35 -8.39 8.89
N ARG A 54 7.01 -9.50 8.23
CA ARG A 54 7.86 -10.24 7.29
C ARG A 54 7.45 -10.08 5.83
N LEU A 55 6.39 -9.30 5.54
CA LEU A 55 5.97 -9.04 4.17
C LEU A 55 7.12 -8.42 3.36
N ALA A 56 7.35 -8.96 2.18
CA ALA A 56 8.29 -8.44 1.21
C ALA A 56 7.57 -7.60 0.14
N VAL A 57 8.34 -6.82 -0.64
CA VAL A 57 7.77 -6.02 -1.75
C VAL A 57 7.06 -6.91 -2.76
N HIS A 58 7.61 -8.09 -3.07
CA HIS A 58 7.02 -9.03 -4.03
C HIS A 58 5.72 -9.67 -3.51
N ASP A 59 5.44 -9.61 -2.21
CA ASP A 59 4.19 -10.11 -1.67
C ASP A 59 3.00 -9.24 -2.07
N VAL A 60 3.22 -7.97 -2.40
CA VAL A 60 2.21 -7.05 -2.94
C VAL A 60 2.14 -7.23 -4.47
N SER A 61 1.77 -8.43 -4.90
CA SER A 61 1.66 -8.78 -6.32
C SER A 61 0.40 -8.19 -6.96
N ALA A 62 0.38 -8.09 -8.29
CA ALA A 62 -0.77 -7.60 -9.03
C ALA A 62 -2.05 -8.42 -8.74
N ASP A 63 -1.92 -9.75 -8.61
CA ASP A 63 -3.07 -10.62 -8.33
C ASP A 63 -3.65 -10.38 -6.94
N ARG A 64 -2.79 -10.22 -5.93
CA ARG A 64 -3.21 -9.90 -4.56
C ARG A 64 -3.79 -8.49 -4.47
N VAL A 65 -3.28 -7.53 -5.27
CA VAL A 65 -3.88 -6.20 -5.39
C VAL A 65 -5.26 -6.28 -6.03
N ARG A 66 -5.47 -7.06 -7.11
CA ARG A 66 -6.81 -7.25 -7.69
C ARG A 66 -7.78 -7.85 -6.68
N ALA A 67 -7.38 -8.92 -5.98
CA ALA A 67 -8.18 -9.52 -4.92
C ALA A 67 -8.53 -8.50 -3.81
N PHE A 68 -7.60 -7.63 -3.44
CA PHE A 68 -7.87 -6.55 -2.48
C PHE A 68 -8.91 -5.57 -3.00
N LEU A 69 -8.80 -5.13 -4.26
CA LEU A 69 -9.77 -4.19 -4.83
C LEU A 69 -11.17 -4.80 -4.93
N ASP A 70 -11.26 -6.09 -5.29
CA ASP A 70 -12.52 -6.82 -5.32
C ASP A 70 -13.14 -6.94 -3.91
N HIS A 71 -12.32 -7.24 -2.89
CA HIS A 71 -12.75 -7.25 -1.49
C HIS A 71 -13.26 -5.87 -1.02
N ILE A 72 -12.55 -4.79 -1.38
CA ILE A 72 -12.97 -3.42 -1.04
C ILE A 72 -14.34 -3.09 -1.65
N GLU A 73 -14.56 -3.46 -2.92
CA GLU A 73 -15.79 -3.16 -3.64
C GLU A 73 -16.97 -4.02 -3.14
N HIS A 74 -16.80 -5.34 -3.09
CA HIS A 74 -17.90 -6.27 -2.86
C HIS A 74 -18.16 -6.56 -1.37
N GLU A 75 -17.12 -6.79 -0.58
CA GLU A 75 -17.29 -7.16 0.83
C GLU A 75 -17.41 -5.94 1.75
N ARG A 76 -16.68 -4.87 1.43
CA ARG A 76 -16.77 -3.61 2.18
C ARG A 76 -17.74 -2.59 1.60
N GLY A 77 -18.38 -2.89 0.46
CA GLY A 77 -19.39 -2.03 -0.16
C GLY A 77 -18.86 -0.65 -0.57
N CYS A 78 -17.54 -0.50 -0.78
CA CYS A 78 -16.98 0.77 -1.20
C CYS A 78 -17.35 1.04 -2.67
N SER A 79 -17.67 2.30 -2.98
CA SER A 79 -17.90 2.70 -4.36
C SER A 79 -16.66 2.50 -5.24
N VAL A 80 -16.89 2.38 -6.55
CA VAL A 80 -15.81 2.32 -7.57
C VAL A 80 -14.86 3.50 -7.45
N VAL A 81 -15.35 4.69 -7.08
CA VAL A 81 -14.53 5.88 -6.84
C VAL A 81 -13.54 5.66 -5.71
N THR A 82 -14.02 5.17 -4.55
CA THR A 82 -13.17 4.84 -3.41
C THR A 82 -12.17 3.73 -3.75
N ARG A 83 -12.60 2.71 -4.48
CA ARG A 83 -11.72 1.63 -4.96
C ARG A 83 -10.58 2.17 -5.82
N ASN A 84 -10.89 3.04 -6.78
CA ASN A 84 -9.90 3.65 -7.68
C ASN A 84 -8.96 4.62 -6.96
N GLN A 85 -9.45 5.33 -5.93
CA GLN A 85 -8.60 6.15 -5.06
C GLN A 85 -7.59 5.28 -4.31
N ARG A 86 -8.02 4.14 -3.77
CA ARG A 86 -7.13 3.17 -3.11
C ARG A 86 -6.11 2.59 -4.08
N LEU A 87 -6.53 2.21 -5.29
CA LEU A 87 -5.62 1.77 -6.35
C LEU A 87 -4.56 2.83 -6.69
N SER A 88 -4.95 4.11 -6.75
CA SER A 88 -4.01 5.21 -7.00
C SER A 88 -2.93 5.31 -5.92
N THR A 89 -3.27 5.10 -4.65
CA THR A 89 -2.29 5.00 -3.55
C THR A 89 -1.31 3.85 -3.78
N ILE A 90 -1.80 2.66 -4.17
CA ILE A 90 -0.98 1.47 -4.40
C ILE A 90 -0.01 1.71 -5.56
N HIS A 91 -0.46 2.31 -6.66
CA HIS A 91 0.41 2.72 -7.76
C HIS A 91 1.47 3.74 -7.32
N SER A 92 1.11 4.70 -6.49
CA SER A 92 2.05 5.70 -5.96
C SER A 92 3.14 5.03 -5.11
N LEU A 93 2.78 4.07 -4.26
CA LEU A 93 3.74 3.28 -3.49
C LEU A 93 4.65 2.45 -4.41
N ALA A 94 4.08 1.72 -5.37
CA ALA A 94 4.84 0.89 -6.31
C ALA A 94 5.84 1.73 -7.12
N ARG A 95 5.42 2.91 -7.59
CA ARG A 95 6.31 3.85 -8.27
C ARG A 95 7.41 4.35 -7.35
N PHE A 96 7.10 4.72 -6.10
CA PHE A 96 8.09 5.15 -5.13
C PHE A 96 9.15 4.09 -4.87
N VAL A 97 8.74 2.83 -4.67
CA VAL A 97 9.67 1.71 -4.49
C VAL A 97 10.52 1.53 -5.74
N GLY A 98 9.92 1.43 -6.94
CA GLY A 98 10.66 1.22 -8.18
C GLY A 98 11.60 2.36 -8.58
N MET A 99 11.37 3.59 -8.12
CA MET A 99 12.29 4.71 -8.33
C MET A 99 13.52 4.68 -7.40
N ARG A 100 13.48 3.86 -6.34
CA ARG A 100 14.45 3.92 -5.23
C ARG A 100 15.05 2.56 -4.83
N SER A 101 14.53 1.47 -5.40
CA SER A 101 15.00 0.10 -5.24
C SER A 101 16.25 -0.18 -6.07
#